data_AF-A0A450ZJ17-F1
#
_entry.id   AF-A0A450ZJ17-F1
#
_cell.length_a   1.000
_cell.length_b   1.000
_cell.length_c   1.000
_cell.angle_alpha   90.00
_cell.angle_beta   90.00
_cell.angle_gamma   90.00
#
_symmetry.space_group_name_H-M   'P 1'
#
loop_
_entity.id
_entity.type
_entity.pdbx_description
1 polymer ?
#
loop_
_entity_poly.entity_id
_entity_poly.type
_entity_poly.pdbx_seq_one_letter_code
_entity_poly.pdbx_strand_id
1 'polypeptide(L)'
;MAKFPNTESDILALAEKIATGMEENAELYPDPPRPIADLRKAKDNYLTAQEAETEARNLWEKAITARQETIQELMDDMKETLSYAENTVDFDDAKLKLIGWHGKK
;
A
#
# COMPACT_ATOMS: atom_id res chain seq x y z
N MET A 1 -26.94 -28.12 3.33
CA MET A 1 -27.23 -27.00 2.41
C MET A 1 -25.92 -26.51 1.83
N ALA A 2 -25.88 -26.18 0.54
CA ALA A 2 -24.72 -25.51 -0.04
C ALA A 2 -24.50 -24.16 0.68
N LYS A 3 -23.24 -23.83 0.98
CA LYS A 3 -22.87 -22.55 1.60
C LYS A 3 -22.15 -21.70 0.56
N PHE A 4 -22.51 -20.43 0.49
CA PHE A 4 -21.80 -19.48 -0.35
C PHE A 4 -20.39 -19.22 0.23
N PRO A 5 -19.33 -19.16 -0.60
CA PRO A 5 -17.98 -18.91 -0.11
C PRO A 5 -17.82 -17.49 0.46
N ASN A 6 -16.87 -17.33 1.38
CA ASN A 6 -16.59 -16.07 2.07
C ASN A 6 -15.14 -15.60 1.92
N THR A 7 -14.29 -16.35 1.20
CA THR A 7 -12.95 -15.93 0.85
C THR A 7 -12.94 -15.44 -0.60
N GLU A 8 -12.12 -14.44 -0.90
CA GLU A 8 -12.06 -13.85 -2.26
C GLU A 8 -11.64 -14.90 -3.30
N SER A 9 -10.64 -15.72 -2.98
CA SER A 9 -10.19 -16.82 -3.85
C SER A 9 -11.31 -17.82 -4.16
N ASP A 10 -12.06 -18.24 -3.14
CA ASP A 10 -13.17 -19.18 -3.34
C ASP A 10 -14.33 -18.55 -4.11
N ILE A 11 -14.59 -17.25 -3.91
CA ILE A 11 -15.61 -16.49 -4.66
C ILE A 11 -15.21 -16.39 -6.13
N LEU A 12 -13.97 -16.05 -6.45
CA LEU A 12 -13.47 -15.97 -7.83
C LEU A 12 -13.49 -17.34 -8.52
N ALA A 13 -13.08 -18.39 -7.80
CA ALA A 13 -13.13 -19.75 -8.31
C ALA A 13 -14.57 -20.21 -8.56
N LEU A 14 -15.51 -19.84 -7.68
CA LEU A 14 -16.93 -20.14 -7.87
C LEU A 14 -17.52 -19.34 -9.04
N ALA A 15 -17.16 -18.07 -9.21
CA ALA A 15 -17.63 -17.24 -10.33
C ALA A 15 -17.23 -17.85 -11.68
N GLU A 16 -15.98 -18.32 -11.81
CA GLU A 16 -15.52 -19.02 -13.02
C GLU A 16 -16.27 -20.33 -13.25
N LYS A 17 -16.44 -21.14 -12.20
CA LYS A 17 -17.19 -22.41 -12.28
C LYS A 17 -18.64 -22.19 -12.70
N ILE A 18 -19.31 -21.16 -12.16
CA ILE A 18 -20.68 -20.81 -12.54
C ILE A 18 -20.71 -20.39 -14.01
N ALA A 19 -19.82 -19.49 -14.43
CA ALA A 19 -19.81 -19.00 -15.80
C ALA A 19 -19.62 -20.13 -16.83
N THR A 20 -18.59 -20.95 -16.63
CA THR A 20 -18.28 -22.09 -17.52
C THR A 20 -19.39 -23.13 -17.48
N GLY A 21 -19.87 -23.51 -16.29
CA GLY A 21 -20.91 -24.51 -16.15
C GLY A 21 -22.24 -24.09 -16.79
N MET A 22 -22.62 -22.81 -16.71
CA MET A 22 -23.85 -22.32 -17.35
C MET A 22 -23.75 -22.27 -18.87
N GLU A 23 -22.58 -21.94 -19.41
CA GLU A 23 -22.36 -21.93 -20.87
C GLU A 23 -22.32 -23.33 -21.47
N GLU A 24 -21.61 -24.25 -20.82
CA GLU A 24 -21.52 -25.65 -21.25
C GLU A 24 -22.87 -26.38 -21.18
N ASN A 25 -23.80 -25.89 -20.35
CA ASN A 25 -25.11 -26.50 -20.12
C ASN A 25 -26.26 -25.54 -20.47
N ALA A 26 -26.10 -24.71 -21.50
CA ALA A 26 -27.07 -23.70 -21.90
C ALA A 26 -28.48 -24.26 -22.18
N GLU A 27 -28.59 -25.52 -22.65
CA GLU A 27 -29.89 -26.19 -22.86
C GLU A 27 -30.68 -26.38 -21.55
N LEU A 28 -29.98 -26.56 -20.42
CA LEU A 28 -30.60 -26.70 -19.09
C LEU A 28 -30.91 -25.35 -18.43
N TYR A 29 -30.22 -24.29 -18.87
CA TYR A 29 -30.37 -22.93 -18.35
C TYR A 29 -30.66 -21.93 -19.48
N PRO A 30 -31.78 -22.09 -20.21
CA PRO A 30 -32.01 -21.36 -21.46
C PRO A 30 -32.29 -19.87 -21.28
N ASP A 31 -32.70 -19.43 -20.08
CA ASP A 31 -33.08 -18.04 -19.77
C ASP A 31 -32.44 -17.57 -18.45
N PRO A 32 -31.12 -17.36 -18.42
CA PRO A 32 -30.46 -16.86 -17.23
C PRO A 32 -30.89 -15.40 -16.96
N PRO A 33 -31.16 -15.02 -15.69
CA PRO A 33 -31.67 -13.69 -15.34
C PRO A 33 -30.67 -12.55 -15.61
N ARG A 34 -29.41 -12.88 -15.88
CA ARG A 34 -28.36 -11.97 -16.32
C ARG A 34 -27.45 -12.69 -17.32
N PRO A 35 -26.91 -12.00 -18.34
CA PRO A 35 -25.89 -12.56 -19.21
C PRO A 35 -24.68 -13.10 -18.44
N ILE A 36 -24.21 -14.30 -18.81
CA ILE A 36 -23.03 -14.91 -18.18
C ILE A 36 -21.76 -14.08 -18.42
N ALA A 37 -21.69 -13.39 -19.55
CA ALA A 37 -20.62 -12.44 -19.85
C ALA A 37 -20.50 -11.32 -18.80
N ASP A 38 -21.60 -10.88 -18.19
CA ASP A 38 -21.56 -9.86 -17.14
C ASP A 38 -20.92 -10.39 -15.85
N LEU A 39 -21.09 -11.68 -15.55
CA LEU A 39 -20.44 -12.32 -14.40
C LEU A 39 -18.91 -12.38 -14.60
N ARG A 40 -18.45 -12.77 -15.80
CA ARG A 40 -17.02 -12.75 -16.13
C ARG A 40 -16.45 -11.34 -16.08
N LYS A 41 -17.16 -10.36 -16.66
CA LYS A 41 -16.75 -8.95 -16.58
C LYS A 41 -16.65 -8.46 -15.12
N ALA A 42 -17.57 -8.85 -14.24
CA ALA A 42 -17.51 -8.47 -12.84
C ALA A 42 -16.28 -9.08 -12.13
N LYS A 43 -15.95 -10.35 -12.45
CA LYS A 43 -14.74 -11.02 -11.97
C LYS A 43 -13.47 -10.31 -12.45
N ASP A 44 -13.39 -9.97 -13.73
CA ASP A 44 -12.23 -9.29 -14.32
C ASP A 44 -12.05 -7.89 -13.72
N ASN A 45 -13.14 -7.13 -13.56
CA ASN A 45 -13.11 -5.83 -12.89
C ASN A 45 -12.56 -5.91 -11.47
N TYR A 46 -12.93 -6.96 -10.72
CA TYR A 46 -12.39 -7.19 -9.38
C TYR A 46 -10.88 -7.46 -9.43
N LEU A 47 -10.41 -8.30 -10.36
CA LEU A 47 -8.97 -8.58 -10.50
C LEU A 47 -8.18 -7.32 -10.84
N THR A 48 -8.68 -6.47 -11.75
CA THR A 48 -8.07 -5.16 -12.04
C THR A 48 -8.03 -4.26 -10.81
N ALA A 49 -9.08 -4.26 -9.98
CA ALA A 49 -9.09 -3.48 -8.73
C ALA A 49 -8.06 -4.00 -7.71
N GLN A 50 -7.89 -5.32 -7.61
CA GLN A 50 -6.89 -5.95 -6.74
C GLN A 50 -5.45 -5.63 -7.18
N GLU A 51 -5.18 -5.62 -8.48
CA GLU A 51 -3.90 -5.18 -9.03
C GLU A 51 -3.62 -3.71 -8.71
N ALA A 52 -4.62 -2.83 -8.90
CA ALA A 52 -4.50 -1.41 -8.58
C ALA A 52 -4.27 -1.16 -7.08
N GLU A 53 -4.89 -1.93 -6.19
CA GLU A 53 -4.61 -1.87 -4.74
C GLU A 53 -3.15 -2.22 -4.44
N THR A 54 -2.64 -3.28 -5.07
CA THR A 54 -1.26 -3.72 -4.89
C THR A 54 -0.26 -2.65 -5.36
N GLU A 55 -0.52 -2.03 -6.52
CA GLU A 55 0.29 -0.92 -7.01
C GLU A 55 0.26 0.28 -6.07
N ALA A 56 -0.92 0.67 -5.59
CA ALA A 56 -1.07 1.78 -4.66
C ALA A 56 -0.30 1.53 -3.34
N ARG A 57 -0.33 0.30 -2.83
CA ARG A 57 0.44 -0.10 -1.64
C ARG A 57 1.94 0.02 -1.88
N ASN A 58 2.43 -0.47 -3.01
CA ASN A 58 3.84 -0.36 -3.38
C ASN A 58 4.30 1.10 -3.49
N LEU A 59 3.47 1.97 -4.08
CA LEU A 59 3.76 3.41 -4.18
C LEU A 59 3.81 4.08 -2.81
N TRP A 60 2.88 3.73 -1.92
CA TRP A 60 2.86 4.24 -0.55
C TRP A 60 4.10 3.81 0.25
N GLU A 61 4.50 2.55 0.16
CA GLU A 61 5.71 2.04 0.81
C GLU A 61 6.95 2.79 0.32
N LYS A 62 7.10 2.97 -1.01
CA LYS A 62 8.18 3.77 -1.59
C LYS A 62 8.20 5.21 -1.08
N ALA A 63 7.03 5.85 -0.98
CA ALA A 63 6.92 7.21 -0.48
C ALA A 63 7.34 7.33 1.00
N ILE A 64 7.02 6.32 1.81
CA ILE A 64 7.45 6.26 3.21
C ILE A 64 8.96 6.09 3.30
N THR A 65 9.55 5.16 2.54
CA THR A 65 11.00 4.95 2.51
C THR A 65 11.73 6.24 2.10
N ALA A 66 11.30 6.89 1.02
CA ALA A 66 11.89 8.15 0.58
C ALA A 66 11.80 9.26 1.65
N ARG A 67 10.67 9.36 2.36
CA ARG A 67 10.52 10.32 3.46
C ARG A 67 11.45 9.97 4.65
N GLN A 68 11.64 8.69 4.94
CA GLN A 68 12.55 8.24 6.01
C GLN A 68 14.01 8.52 5.66
N GLU A 69 14.40 8.35 4.40
CA GLU A 69 15.74 8.69 3.92
C GLU A 69 15.99 10.20 4.05
N THR A 70 15.05 11.05 3.62
CA THR A 70 15.21 12.52 3.70
C THR A 70 15.28 13.06 5.12
N ILE A 71 14.53 12.49 6.08
CA ILE A 71 14.66 12.91 7.49
C ILE A 71 15.98 12.44 8.10
N GLN A 72 16.51 11.28 7.67
CA GLN A 72 17.79 10.78 8.13
C GLN A 72 18.95 11.66 7.62
N GLU A 73 18.92 12.03 6.34
CA GLU A 73 19.88 12.98 5.75
C GLU A 73 19.85 14.32 6.50
N LEU A 74 18.66 14.88 6.75
CA LEU A 74 18.52 16.11 7.53
C LEU A 74 19.10 15.96 8.94
N MET A 75 18.85 14.83 9.61
CA MET A 75 19.40 14.58 10.94
C MET A 75 20.93 14.50 10.94
N ASP A 76 21.52 13.94 9.89
CA ASP A 76 22.97 13.82 9.79
C ASP A 76 23.62 15.20 9.51
N ASP A 77 23.06 15.99 8.60
CA ASP A 77 23.46 17.39 8.37
C ASP A 77 23.36 18.24 9.65
N MET A 78 22.26 18.05 10.41
CA MET A 78 22.08 18.73 11.69
C MET A 78 23.12 18.31 12.72
N LYS A 79 23.46 17.03 12.83
CA LYS A 79 24.49 16.56 13.77
C LYS A 79 25.87 17.14 13.42
N GLU A 80 26.22 17.20 12.14
CA GLU A 80 27.47 17.81 11.70
C GLU A 80 27.50 19.31 12.03
N THR A 81 26.41 20.02 11.74
CA THR A 81 26.27 21.44 12.05
C THR A 81 26.37 21.72 13.54
N LEU A 82 25.72 20.90 14.37
CA LEU A 82 25.78 21.02 15.82
C LEU A 82 27.19 20.72 16.35
N SER A 83 27.85 19.69 15.82
CA SER A 83 29.25 19.36 16.19
C SER A 83 30.20 20.51 15.87
N TYR A 84 30.01 21.17 14.73
CA TYR A 84 30.75 22.39 14.38
C TYR A 84 30.49 23.53 15.37
N ALA A 85 29.22 23.80 15.70
CA ALA A 85 28.84 24.86 16.61
C ALA A 85 29.41 24.64 18.02
N GLU A 86 29.29 23.42 18.55
CA GLU A 86 29.85 23.00 19.84
C GLU A 86 31.36 23.26 19.91
N ASN A 87 32.11 22.80 18.91
CA ASN A 87 33.56 23.01 18.86
C ASN A 87 33.94 24.48 18.67
N THR A 88 33.17 25.26 17.90
CA THR A 88 33.45 26.66 17.60
C THR A 88 33.30 27.56 18.84
N VAL A 89 32.34 27.25 19.71
CA VAL A 89 32.08 28.04 20.92
C VAL A 89 32.70 27.45 22.18
N ASP A 90 33.56 26.43 22.06
CA ASP A 90 34.14 25.69 23.18
C ASP A 90 33.08 25.21 24.17
N PHE A 91 31.98 24.66 23.64
CA PHE A 91 30.83 24.15 24.40
C PHE A 91 30.15 25.17 25.33
N ASP A 92 30.32 26.48 25.09
CA ASP A 92 29.64 27.55 25.84
C ASP A 92 28.10 27.46 25.67
N ASP A 93 27.42 26.99 26.72
CA ASP A 93 25.97 26.78 26.73
C ASP A 93 25.16 28.06 26.48
N ALA A 94 25.67 29.23 26.89
CA ALA A 94 24.97 30.49 26.63
C ALA A 94 24.95 30.82 25.13
N LYS A 95 26.02 30.47 24.41
CA LYS A 95 26.11 30.64 22.96
C LYS A 95 25.35 29.55 22.20
N LEU A 96 25.40 28.29 22.65
CA LEU A 96 24.64 27.19 22.03
C LEU A 96 23.11 27.38 22.15
N LYS A 97 22.64 27.98 23.25
CA LYS A 97 21.24 28.36 23.41
C LYS A 97 20.74 29.31 22.32
N LEU A 98 21.60 30.11 21.70
CA LEU A 98 21.22 31.01 20.61
C LEU A 98 20.75 30.26 19.36
N ILE A 99 21.18 29.00 19.18
CA ILE A 99 20.73 28.10 18.10
C ILE A 99 19.75 27.03 18.60
N GLY A 100 19.21 27.19 19.83
CA GLY A 100 18.29 26.23 20.43
C GLY A 100 18.94 24.91 20.83
N TRP A 101 20.26 24.87 20.98
CA TRP A 101 21.01 23.67 21.37
C TRP A 101 21.57 23.81 22.79
N HIS A 102 21.76 22.67 23.45
CA HIS A 102 22.47 22.59 24.72
C HIS A 102 23.68 21.70 24.53
N GLY A 103 24.87 22.22 24.89
CA GLY A 103 26.09 21.42 24.84
C GLY A 103 25.96 20.18 25.71
N LYS A 104 26.56 19.08 25.27
CA LYS A 104 26.68 17.90 26.14
C LYS A 104 27.51 18.27 27.38
N LYS A 105 26.96 18.01 28.56
CA LYS A 105 27.71 18.06 29.82
C LYS A 105 28.85 17.05 29.84
#